data_AF-A0A379FIZ0-F1
#
_entry.id   AF-A0A379FIZ0-F1
#
_cell.length_a   1.000
_cell.length_b   1.000
_cell.length_c   1.000
_cell.angle_alpha   90.00
_cell.angle_beta   90.00
_cell.angle_gamma   90.00
#
_symmetry.space_group_name_H-M   'P 1'
#
loop_
_entity.id
_entity.type
_entity.pdbx_description
1 polymer ?
#
loop_
_entity_poly.entity_id
_entity_poly.type
_entity_poly.pdbx_seq_one_letter_code
_entity_poly.pdbx_strand_id
1 'polypeptide(L)'
;MIDFKLKLNYQRKYNSSDIDIDDEMQISRQFESDRGRIINSAAIRRLQQKTQVFPLEQNSAVRSRLTHSLEVQQIGRYIAKQIIGELKKA
;
A
#
# COMPACT_ATOMS: atom_id res chain seq x y z
N MET A 1 -5.76 -22.09 -14.34
CA MET A 1 -6.17 -21.47 -13.06
C MET A 1 -5.04 -20.54 -12.63
N ILE A 2 -5.33 -19.29 -12.25
CA ILE A 2 -4.30 -18.33 -11.83
C ILE A 2 -3.95 -18.61 -10.37
N ASP A 3 -2.67 -18.81 -10.07
CA ASP A 3 -2.17 -18.99 -8.70
C ASP A 3 -1.55 -17.67 -8.18
N PHE A 4 -2.17 -17.11 -7.14
CA PHE A 4 -1.72 -15.87 -6.50
C PHE A 4 -0.52 -16.08 -5.57
N LYS A 5 -0.23 -17.30 -5.11
CA LYS A 5 0.95 -17.59 -4.28
C LYS A 5 2.24 -17.28 -5.03
N LEU A 6 2.26 -17.54 -6.34
CA LEU A 6 3.40 -17.21 -7.21
C LEU A 6 3.53 -15.72 -7.51
N LYS A 7 2.49 -14.91 -7.25
CA LYS A 7 2.45 -13.47 -7.56
C LYS A 7 2.65 -12.59 -6.32
N LEU A 8 2.15 -13.01 -5.17
CA LEU A 8 2.26 -12.29 -3.90
C LEU A 8 3.52 -12.71 -3.14
N ASN A 9 4.68 -12.30 -3.65
CA ASN A 9 5.97 -12.61 -3.03
C ASN A 9 6.32 -11.60 -1.92
N TYR A 10 6.72 -12.10 -0.75
CA TYR A 10 7.16 -11.32 0.40
C TYR A 10 8.69 -11.11 0.46
N GLN A 11 9.46 -11.81 -0.38
CA GLN A 11 10.92 -11.79 -0.36
C GLN A 11 11.46 -10.43 -0.80
N ARG A 12 12.58 -10.02 -0.20
CA ARG A 12 13.27 -8.76 -0.52
C ARG A 12 14.55 -9.02 -1.29
N LYS A 13 14.92 -8.08 -2.15
CA LYS A 13 16.18 -8.13 -2.91
C LYS A 13 17.42 -8.24 -2.02
N TYR A 14 17.40 -7.61 -0.85
CA TYR A 14 18.48 -7.60 0.12
C TYR A 14 17.96 -8.04 1.49
N ASN A 15 18.79 -8.77 2.24
CA ASN A 15 18.48 -9.26 3.59
C ASN A 15 17.10 -9.93 3.65
N SER A 16 16.86 -10.88 2.75
CA SER A 16 15.60 -11.62 2.76
C SER A 16 15.52 -12.39 4.07
N SER A 17 14.37 -12.29 4.73
CA SER A 17 14.10 -13.03 5.95
C SER A 17 13.77 -14.47 5.55
N ASP A 18 14.48 -15.44 6.13
CA ASP A 18 14.02 -16.82 6.12
C ASP A 18 12.84 -16.89 7.09
N ILE A 19 11.64 -16.92 6.51
CA ILE A 19 10.38 -17.07 7.23
C ILE A 19 9.71 -18.36 6.80
N ASP A 20 8.99 -18.94 7.76
CA ASP A 20 8.18 -20.13 7.51
C ASP A 20 7.01 -19.75 6.59
N ILE A 21 6.92 -20.42 5.43
CA ILE A 21 5.90 -20.17 4.40
C ILE A 21 4.52 -20.61 4.90
N ASP A 22 4.48 -21.62 5.77
CA ASP A 22 3.22 -22.15 6.29
C ASP A 22 2.66 -21.29 7.44
N ASP A 23 3.48 -20.37 7.98
CA ASP A 23 3.05 -19.39 8.99
C ASP A 23 2.53 -18.10 8.33
N GLU A 24 1.21 -18.04 8.12
CA GLU A 24 0.51 -16.87 7.57
C GLU A 24 0.78 -15.57 8.36
N MET A 25 1.01 -15.66 9.67
CA MET A 25 1.28 -14.49 10.52
C MET A 25 2.64 -13.88 10.19
N GLN A 26 3.66 -14.71 9.90
CA GLN A 26 4.98 -14.22 9.49
C GLN A 26 4.93 -13.52 8.13
N ILE A 27 4.18 -14.09 7.18
CA ILE A 27 3.96 -13.46 5.87
C ILE A 27 3.27 -12.10 6.03
N SER A 28 2.20 -12.04 6.83
CA SER A 28 1.46 -10.80 7.11
C SER A 28 2.36 -9.71 7.71
N ARG A 29 3.24 -10.08 8.66
CA ARG A 29 4.21 -9.15 9.27
C ARG A 29 5.18 -8.55 8.25
N GLN A 30 5.57 -9.28 7.21
CA GLN A 30 6.46 -8.72 6.17
C GLN A 30 5.76 -7.60 5.39
N PHE A 31 4.49 -7.81 4.99
CA PHE A 31 3.71 -6.78 4.30
C PHE A 31 3.39 -5.56 5.20
N GLU A 32 3.11 -5.79 6.49
CA GLU A 32 2.95 -4.69 7.45
C GLU A 32 4.27 -3.92 7.68
N SER A 33 5.42 -4.59 7.66
CA SER A 33 6.73 -3.93 7.69
C SER A 33 6.92 -3.00 6.48
N ASP A 34 6.54 -3.45 5.28
CA ASP A 34 6.64 -2.64 4.06
C ASP A 34 5.71 -1.42 4.12
N ARG A 35 4.48 -1.58 4.63
CA ARG A 35 3.57 -0.47 4.92
C ARG A 35 4.20 0.54 5.87
N GLY A 36 4.83 0.08 6.94
CA GLY A 36 5.57 0.93 7.88
C GLY A 36 6.71 1.71 7.22
N ARG A 37 7.51 1.06 6.35
CA ARG A 37 8.60 1.71 5.59
C ARG A 37 8.08 2.81 4.68
N ILE A 38 6.99 2.55 3.94
CA ILE A 38 6.41 3.52 3.01
C ILE A 38 5.87 4.73 3.76
N ILE A 39 5.02 4.51 4.78
CA ILE A 39 4.38 5.59 5.54
C ILE A 39 5.42 6.49 6.23
N ASN A 40 6.46 5.90 6.82
CA ASN A 40 7.50 6.65 7.54
C ASN A 40 8.60 7.21 6.63
N SER A 41 8.53 6.98 5.32
CA SER A 41 9.56 7.47 4.41
C SER A 41 9.51 9.00 4.25
N ALA A 42 10.69 9.62 4.14
CA ALA A 42 10.80 11.04 3.78
C ALA A 42 10.21 11.33 2.38
N ALA A 43 10.24 10.33 1.48
CA ALA A 43 9.65 10.44 0.15
C ALA A 43 8.14 10.70 0.21
N ILE A 44 7.39 9.97 1.04
CA ILE A 44 5.94 10.18 1.21
C ILE A 44 5.66 11.51 1.90
N ARG A 45 6.41 11.89 2.94
CA ARG A 45 6.22 13.20 3.60
C ARG A 45 6.38 14.38 2.62
N ARG A 46 7.33 14.30 1.68
CA ARG A 46 7.52 15.33 0.65
C ARG A 46 6.31 15.53 -0.27
N LEU A 47 5.42 14.54 -0.40
CA LEU A 47 4.21 14.67 -1.23
C LEU A 47 3.22 15.71 -0.67
N GLN A 48 3.30 16.05 0.62
CA GLN A 48 2.49 17.12 1.21
C GLN A 48 2.80 18.49 0.57
N GLN A 49 4.06 18.69 0.17
CA GLN A 49 4.53 19.91 -0.49
C GLN A 49 4.64 19.76 -2.01
N LYS A 50 3.89 18.83 -2.61
CA LYS A 50 3.76 18.68 -4.06
C LYS A 50 2.34 19.00 -4.49
N THR A 51 2.21 19.88 -5.47
CA THR A 51 0.94 20.21 -6.10
C THR A 51 0.41 19.00 -6.88
N GLN A 52 -0.90 18.78 -6.81
CA GLN A 52 -1.58 17.81 -7.68
C GLN A 52 -2.04 18.48 -8.98
N VAL A 53 -2.69 19.65 -8.87
CA VAL A 53 -3.19 20.45 -10.01
C VAL A 53 -3.03 21.95 -9.71
N PHE A 54 -3.61 22.41 -8.59
CA PHE A 54 -3.52 23.81 -8.18
C PHE A 54 -2.25 24.08 -7.37
N PRO A 55 -1.74 25.33 -7.39
CA PRO A 55 -0.66 25.76 -6.50
C PRO A 55 -0.99 25.48 -5.03
N LEU A 56 0.05 25.30 -4.21
CA LEU A 56 -0.13 25.16 -2.78
C LEU A 56 -0.55 26.52 -2.21
N GLU A 57 -1.76 26.58 -1.69
CA GLU A 57 -2.23 27.70 -0.91
C GLU A 57 -1.85 27.51 0.57
N GLN A 58 -1.80 28.60 1.34
CA GLN A 58 -1.68 28.45 2.80
C GLN A 58 -2.89 27.75 3.42
N ASN A 59 -4.03 27.80 2.74
CA ASN A 59 -5.23 27.08 3.13
C ASN A 59 -5.16 25.61 2.67
N SER A 60 -5.41 24.67 3.58
CA SER A 60 -5.36 23.22 3.33
C SER A 60 -6.54 22.66 2.53
N ALA A 61 -7.44 23.53 2.02
CA ALA A 61 -8.58 23.15 1.21
C ALA A 61 -8.18 22.53 -0.15
N VAL A 62 -7.02 22.92 -0.69
CA VAL A 62 -6.50 22.39 -1.96
C VAL A 62 -5.76 21.07 -1.74
N ARG A 63 -6.04 20.08 -2.60
CA ARG A 63 -5.36 18.78 -2.54
C ARG A 63 -3.88 18.89 -2.91
N SER A 64 -3.03 18.32 -2.08
CA SER A 64 -1.64 17.99 -2.42
C SER A 64 -1.58 16.60 -3.07
N ARG A 65 -0.41 16.20 -3.58
CA ARG A 65 -0.20 14.82 -4.05
C ARG A 65 -0.40 13.80 -2.92
N LEU A 66 -0.07 14.16 -1.68
CA LEU A 66 -0.26 13.27 -0.53
C LEU A 66 -1.75 13.01 -0.28
N THR A 67 -2.57 14.07 -0.14
CA THR A 67 -3.98 13.91 0.18
C THR A 67 -4.73 13.20 -0.94
N HIS A 68 -4.40 13.51 -2.19
CA HIS A 68 -4.93 12.76 -3.33
C HIS A 68 -4.53 11.28 -3.30
N SER A 69 -3.28 10.95 -2.97
CA SER A 69 -2.83 9.56 -2.88
C SER A 69 -3.54 8.78 -1.77
N LEU A 70 -3.93 9.44 -0.66
CA LEU A 70 -4.75 8.83 0.39
C LEU A 70 -6.18 8.54 -0.07
N GLU A 71 -6.80 9.42 -0.86
CA GLU A 71 -8.10 9.18 -1.49
C GLU A 71 -8.04 7.97 -2.45
N VAL A 72 -7.01 7.91 -3.29
CA VAL A 72 -6.75 6.79 -4.20
C VAL A 72 -6.53 5.48 -3.42
N GLN A 73 -5.77 5.51 -2.31
CA GLN A 73 -5.57 4.35 -1.45
C GLN A 73 -6.89 3.80 -0.90
N GLN A 74 -7.80 4.68 -0.48
CA GLN A 74 -9.11 4.25 0.04
C GLN A 74 -9.97 3.61 -1.05
N ILE A 75 -9.99 4.16 -2.26
CA ILE A 75 -10.70 3.57 -3.40
C ILE A 75 -10.10 2.20 -3.75
N GLY A 76 -8.77 2.08 -3.80
CA GLY A 76 -8.08 0.82 -4.04
C GLY A 76 -8.42 -0.25 -2.98
N ARG A 77 -8.46 0.14 -1.70
CA ARG A 77 -8.88 -0.74 -0.60
C ARG A 77 -10.31 -1.26 -0.79
N TYR A 78 -11.24 -0.40 -1.24
CA TYR A 78 -12.62 -0.79 -1.51
C TYR A 78 -12.69 -1.80 -2.65
N ILE A 79 -12.04 -1.54 -3.78
CA ILE A 79 -12.01 -2.44 -4.93
C ILE A 79 -11.44 -3.81 -4.54
N ALA A 80 -10.29 -3.84 -3.85
CA ALA A 80 -9.68 -5.09 -3.41
C ALA A 80 -10.60 -5.90 -2.48
N LYS A 81 -11.29 -5.24 -1.54
CA LYS A 81 -12.27 -5.89 -0.66
C LYS A 81 -13.45 -6.47 -1.43
N GLN A 82 -13.96 -5.77 -2.44
CA GLN A 82 -15.04 -6.27 -3.28
C GLN A 82 -14.60 -7.52 -4.05
N ILE A 83 -13.43 -7.48 -4.70
CA ILE A 83 -12.89 -8.62 -5.45
C ILE A 83 -12.72 -9.84 -4.54
N ILE A 84 -12.10 -9.68 -3.36
CA ILE A 84 -11.93 -10.78 -2.39
C ILE A 84 -13.28 -11.29 -1.90
N GLY A 85 -14.26 -10.40 -1.70
CA GLY A 85 -15.62 -10.76 -1.31
C GLY A 85 -16.32 -11.64 -2.36
N GLU A 86 -16.24 -11.27 -3.63
CA GLU A 86 -16.80 -12.05 -4.73
C GLU A 86 -16.09 -13.40 -4.92
N LEU A 87 -14.75 -13.42 -4.84
CA LEU A 87 -13.97 -14.65 -4.94
C LEU A 87 -14.23 -15.65 -3.82
N LYS A 88 -14.70 -15.20 -2.65
CA LYS A 88 -15.08 -16.09 -1.54
C LYS A 88 -16.50 -16.66 -1.66
N LYS A 89 -17.34 -16.07 -2.51
CA LYS A 89 -18.72 -16.53 -2.76
C LYS A 89 -18.80 -17.60 -3.84
N ALA A 90 -17.89 -17.53 -4.82
CA ALA A 90 -17.72 -18.52 -5.87
C ALA A 90 -17.08 -19.81 -5.34
#